data_AF-A0A1X0ACJ0-F1
#
_entry.id   AF-A0A1X0ACJ0-F1
#
_cell.length_a   1.000
_cell.length_b   1.000
_cell.length_c   1.000
_cell.angle_alpha   90.00
_cell.angle_beta   90.00
_cell.angle_gamma   90.00
#
_symmetry.space_group_name_H-M   'P 1'
#
loop_
_entity.id
_entity.type
_entity.pdbx_description
1 polymer ?
#
loop_
_entity_poly.entity_id
_entity_poly.type
_entity_poly.pdbx_seq_one_letter_code
_entity_poly.pdbx_strand_id
1 'polypeptide(L)'
;MTTSATNDTDQLPHRRLPFWVALALSVATVGPTLAMSGNGQGLIATVGKAIPLVFLIGLIGVSLVGYSFVRLTRHLNHAGSAYALVGGTVGPRAGFFSGFAMLGAYVGFSIGTLALTAAFTNAFVAQLQPGNEHPYQLPWMAVVVVGAIISFALAGRDIRLLAKILLGIEGVGIVAMIILVIAIFARGGADSTGFDLSVFSFSGGVSASAVLSGVVAAFLSWAGFEACASMGEETDNPGRNIPRALAGTLILTGVLFVVVMFAQVIGFGTDEAGLAAFQSSGNTLGDLGSRYIGQWFSLIIIFTATVAAFGCHMATAATSGRMLYAFGRDGFGPKALAHIHEATGGPRRATWLVVGLALVVDLICGATGWPVMGTGNAAIDTYFLFAVAGSVCLMVCYLLVEVAAAWFVGAPKFVAVHGGQGKAPGLILPLLGAVVILVVLWFNVKDAETWLAAPLLGLYWCAVGLVIALAASGIAKRVGESLTRELDLTPPVQAEAK
;
A
#
# COMPACT_ATOMS: atom_id res chain seq x y z
N MET A 1 51.78 -19.03 -19.51
CA MET A 1 50.81 -18.02 -20.00
C MET A 1 49.49 -18.73 -20.26
N THR A 2 48.60 -18.71 -19.29
CA THR A 2 47.22 -19.21 -19.42
C THR A 2 46.34 -18.27 -18.61
N THR A 3 45.87 -17.21 -19.26
CA THR A 3 44.90 -16.25 -18.73
C THR A 3 43.53 -16.93 -18.67
N SER A 4 42.99 -17.16 -17.48
CA SER A 4 41.59 -17.54 -17.30
C SER A 4 40.73 -16.30 -17.55
N ALA A 5 39.97 -16.30 -18.64
CA ALA A 5 38.87 -15.38 -18.83
C ALA A 5 37.77 -15.74 -17.81
N THR A 6 37.55 -14.86 -16.83
CA THR A 6 36.34 -14.89 -16.01
C THR A 6 35.18 -14.39 -16.87
N ASN A 7 34.20 -15.26 -17.12
CA ASN A 7 32.97 -14.92 -17.81
C ASN A 7 32.16 -13.90 -16.99
N ASP A 8 32.21 -12.64 -17.40
CA ASP A 8 31.47 -11.49 -16.85
C ASP A 8 30.03 -11.40 -17.41
N THR A 9 29.39 -12.53 -17.74
CA THR A 9 28.15 -12.56 -18.54
C THR A 9 26.83 -12.65 -17.77
N ASP A 10 26.81 -12.45 -16.44
CA ASP A 10 25.59 -12.61 -15.62
C ASP A 10 25.14 -11.36 -14.85
N GLN A 11 25.57 -10.16 -15.24
CA GLN A 11 24.99 -8.92 -14.72
C GLN A 11 23.99 -8.34 -15.72
N LEU A 12 22.71 -8.31 -15.33
CA LEU A 12 21.67 -7.57 -16.04
C LEU A 12 22.16 -6.12 -16.29
N PRO A 13 21.92 -5.54 -17.48
CA PRO A 13 22.39 -4.20 -17.78
C PRO A 13 21.84 -3.18 -16.77
N HIS A 14 22.76 -2.56 -16.01
CA HIS A 14 22.51 -1.53 -14.99
C HIS A 14 21.87 -0.29 -15.62
N ARG A 15 20.55 -0.30 -15.81
CA ARG A 15 19.81 0.89 -16.20
C ARG A 15 19.60 1.75 -14.97
N ARG A 16 20.32 2.88 -14.91
CA ARG A 16 20.19 3.87 -13.85
C ARG A 16 18.88 4.65 -13.97
N LEU A 17 17.89 4.29 -13.16
CA LEU A 17 16.59 4.94 -13.06
C LEU A 17 16.76 6.33 -12.43
N PRO A 18 16.28 7.41 -13.09
CA PRO A 18 16.36 8.74 -12.52
C PRO A 18 15.36 8.90 -11.35
N PHE A 19 15.60 9.91 -10.52
CA PHE A 19 14.74 10.29 -9.39
C PHE A 19 13.24 10.29 -9.72
N TRP A 20 12.84 10.85 -10.87
CA TRP A 20 11.43 10.94 -11.26
C TRP A 20 10.77 9.58 -11.47
N VAL A 21 11.52 8.57 -11.92
CA VAL A 21 11.01 7.22 -12.09
C VAL A 21 10.83 6.54 -10.73
N ALA A 22 11.77 6.73 -9.80
CA ALA A 22 11.63 6.25 -8.43
C ALA A 22 10.41 6.90 -7.72
N LEU A 23 10.24 8.22 -7.86
CA LEU A 23 9.09 8.95 -7.34
C LEU A 23 7.78 8.42 -7.95
N ALA A 24 7.73 8.30 -9.28
CA ALA A 24 6.56 7.84 -10.00
C ALA A 24 6.17 6.40 -9.60
N LEU A 25 7.15 5.52 -9.35
CA LEU A 25 6.89 4.16 -8.88
C LEU A 25 6.22 4.14 -7.51
N SER A 26 6.73 4.91 -6.55
CA SER A 26 6.12 5.03 -5.24
C SER A 26 4.72 5.64 -5.31
N VAL A 27 4.53 6.72 -6.07
CA VAL A 27 3.21 7.33 -6.28
C VAL A 27 2.23 6.33 -6.93
N ALA A 28 2.65 5.60 -7.96
CA ALA A 28 1.79 4.60 -8.60
C ALA A 28 1.46 3.42 -7.68
N THR A 29 2.39 3.02 -6.80
CA THR A 29 2.15 1.91 -5.86
C THR A 29 1.17 2.32 -4.75
N VAL A 30 1.21 3.58 -4.33
CA VAL A 30 0.18 4.16 -3.44
C VAL A 30 -1.21 4.13 -4.11
N GLY A 31 -1.27 4.25 -5.44
CA GLY A 31 -2.50 4.24 -6.22
C GLY A 31 -3.50 5.36 -5.86
N PRO A 32 -3.12 6.65 -5.97
CA PRO A 32 -3.97 7.80 -5.65
C PRO A 32 -5.41 7.71 -6.17
N THR A 33 -5.60 7.31 -7.42
CA THR A 33 -6.91 7.26 -8.07
C THR A 33 -7.80 6.21 -7.43
N LEU A 34 -7.25 5.03 -7.12
CA LEU A 34 -7.93 4.00 -6.35
C LEU A 34 -8.27 4.51 -4.95
N ALA A 35 -7.27 5.02 -4.22
CA ALA A 35 -7.40 5.38 -2.82
C ALA A 35 -8.45 6.47 -2.63
N MET A 36 -8.44 7.48 -3.50
CA MET A 36 -9.37 8.60 -3.41
C MET A 36 -10.78 8.26 -3.90
N SER A 37 -10.95 7.21 -4.72
CA SER A 37 -12.27 6.75 -5.19
C SER A 37 -13.05 5.90 -4.18
N GLY A 38 -12.38 5.42 -3.11
CA GLY A 38 -12.99 4.45 -2.17
C GLY A 38 -12.65 4.66 -0.69
N ASN A 39 -11.43 5.04 -0.32
CA ASN A 39 -11.00 4.97 1.08
C ASN A 39 -11.74 5.93 2.02
N GLY A 40 -12.23 7.05 1.48
CA GLY A 40 -13.04 8.01 2.26
C GLY A 40 -14.36 7.42 2.75
N GLN A 41 -14.92 6.44 2.03
CA GLN A 41 -16.25 5.88 2.33
C GLN A 41 -16.29 5.15 3.66
N GLY A 42 -15.27 4.33 3.93
CA GLY A 42 -15.15 3.58 5.19
C GLY A 42 -14.92 4.45 6.42
N LEU A 43 -14.67 5.75 6.22
CA LEU A 43 -14.45 6.71 7.30
C LEU A 43 -15.72 7.49 7.70
N ILE A 44 -16.74 7.56 6.83
CA ILE A 44 -17.94 8.38 7.06
C ILE A 44 -18.64 7.97 8.36
N ALA A 45 -18.85 6.67 8.58
CA ALA A 45 -19.54 6.16 9.77
C ALA A 45 -18.81 6.54 11.08
N THR A 46 -17.49 6.72 11.04
CA THR A 46 -16.67 6.99 12.22
C THR A 46 -16.44 8.48 12.44
N VAL A 47 -16.14 9.24 11.38
CA VAL A 47 -15.70 10.63 11.49
C VAL A 47 -16.59 11.63 10.76
N GLY A 48 -17.63 11.15 10.08
CA GLY A 48 -18.58 11.98 9.34
C GLY A 48 -17.88 12.94 8.38
N LYS A 49 -18.22 14.22 8.47
CA LYS A 49 -17.64 15.27 7.64
C LYS A 49 -16.17 15.61 7.94
N ALA A 50 -15.59 15.09 9.01
CA ALA A 50 -14.21 15.41 9.43
C ALA A 50 -13.12 14.58 8.69
N ILE A 51 -13.46 13.88 7.60
CA ILE A 51 -12.49 13.12 6.78
C ILE A 51 -11.28 13.97 6.35
N PRO A 52 -11.41 15.24 5.91
CA PRO A 52 -10.25 16.02 5.50
C PRO A 52 -9.27 16.29 6.65
N LEU A 53 -9.79 16.53 7.86
CA LEU A 53 -8.98 16.65 9.08
C LEU A 53 -8.24 15.34 9.39
N VAL A 54 -8.93 14.22 9.24
CA VAL A 54 -8.36 12.87 9.44
C VAL A 54 -7.21 12.61 8.47
N PHE A 55 -7.36 12.94 7.20
CA PHE A 55 -6.28 12.81 6.21
C PHE A 55 -5.12 13.78 6.48
N LEU A 56 -5.40 14.98 6.99
CA LEU A 56 -4.37 15.96 7.36
C LEU A 56 -3.52 15.48 8.55
N ILE A 57 -4.17 14.95 9.60
CA ILE A 57 -3.47 14.37 10.75
C ILE A 57 -2.74 13.08 10.34
N GLY A 58 -3.36 12.26 9.47
CA GLY A 58 -2.75 11.08 8.86
C GLY A 58 -1.47 11.40 8.11
N LEU A 59 -1.45 12.49 7.32
CA LEU A 59 -0.25 12.97 6.63
C LEU A 59 0.90 13.26 7.61
N ILE A 60 0.60 13.90 8.74
CA ILE A 60 1.63 14.15 9.77
C ILE A 60 2.16 12.82 10.32
N GLY A 61 1.25 11.89 10.65
CA GLY A 61 1.61 10.57 11.16
C GLY A 61 2.48 9.76 10.21
N VAL A 62 2.08 9.64 8.94
CA VAL A 62 2.85 8.91 7.93
C VAL A 62 4.15 9.62 7.57
N SER A 63 4.22 10.95 7.68
CA SER A 63 5.47 11.69 7.47
C SER A 63 6.51 11.40 8.56
N LEU A 64 6.07 11.19 9.81
CA LEU A 64 6.96 10.74 10.89
C LEU A 64 7.53 9.35 10.60
N VAL A 65 6.70 8.44 10.10
CA VAL A 65 7.15 7.09 9.69
C VAL A 65 8.09 7.18 8.48
N GLY A 66 7.72 8.01 7.50
CA GLY A 66 8.53 8.28 6.32
C GLY A 66 9.92 8.83 6.63
N TYR A 67 10.07 9.60 7.71
CA TYR A 67 11.37 10.07 8.17
C TYR A 67 12.34 8.92 8.47
N SER A 68 11.86 7.86 9.12
CA SER A 68 12.66 6.67 9.46
C SER A 68 13.12 5.94 8.21
N PHE A 69 12.23 5.77 7.21
CA PHE A 69 12.59 5.24 5.89
C PHE A 69 13.65 6.12 5.21
N VAL A 70 13.39 7.42 5.05
CA VAL A 70 14.30 8.40 4.42
C VAL A 70 15.68 8.36 5.07
N ARG A 71 15.76 8.16 6.39
CA ARG A 71 17.02 8.13 7.11
C ARG A 71 17.78 6.82 6.92
N LEU A 72 17.09 5.69 6.98
CA LEU A 72 17.70 4.37 6.77
C LEU A 72 18.14 4.20 5.31
N THR A 73 17.32 4.59 4.34
CA THR A 73 17.63 4.51 2.89
C THR A 73 18.62 5.56 2.39
N ARG A 74 19.25 6.35 3.28
CA ARG A 74 20.47 7.11 2.95
C ARG A 74 21.73 6.27 3.12
N HIS A 75 21.66 5.27 3.99
CA HIS A 75 22.80 4.45 4.42
C HIS A 75 22.67 3.02 3.90
N LEU A 76 21.45 2.50 3.84
CA LEU A 76 21.10 1.17 3.35
C LEU A 76 20.40 1.33 2.00
N ASN A 77 21.20 1.34 0.94
CA ASN A 77 20.77 1.75 -0.40
C ASN A 77 20.69 0.58 -1.40
N HIS A 78 21.13 -0.62 -1.00
CA HIS A 78 21.02 -1.85 -1.79
C HIS A 78 19.57 -2.36 -1.78
N ALA A 79 19.17 -3.12 -2.81
CA ALA A 79 17.76 -3.33 -3.17
C ALA A 79 16.95 -4.00 -2.05
N GLY A 80 16.25 -3.20 -1.23
CA GLY A 80 15.59 -3.70 -0.03
C GLY A 80 14.33 -2.92 0.34
N SER A 81 13.22 -3.63 0.53
CA SER A 81 11.98 -3.08 1.12
C SER A 81 12.11 -2.93 2.65
N ALA A 82 11.04 -2.59 3.36
CA ALA A 82 11.03 -2.39 4.82
C ALA A 82 11.71 -3.52 5.62
N TYR A 83 11.48 -4.77 5.24
CA TYR A 83 12.09 -5.93 5.91
C TYR A 83 13.61 -6.03 5.77
N ALA A 84 14.15 -5.54 4.66
CA ALA A 84 15.59 -5.49 4.40
C ALA A 84 16.25 -4.43 5.30
N LEU A 85 15.60 -3.27 5.44
CA LEU A 85 16.04 -2.23 6.39
C LEU A 85 16.05 -2.76 7.83
N VAL A 86 15.03 -3.51 8.25
CA VAL A 86 14.97 -4.13 9.58
C VAL A 86 16.02 -5.24 9.74
N GLY A 87 16.17 -6.10 8.74
CA GLY A 87 17.13 -7.21 8.75
C GLY A 87 18.57 -6.74 8.86
N GLY A 88 18.95 -5.74 8.08
CA GLY A 88 20.30 -5.16 8.06
C GLY A 88 20.65 -4.30 9.29
N THR A 89 19.66 -3.86 10.08
CA THR A 89 19.89 -3.02 11.26
C THR A 89 19.72 -3.75 12.58
N VAL A 90 18.58 -4.41 12.77
CA VAL A 90 18.19 -5.09 14.03
C VAL A 90 18.65 -6.55 14.00
N GLY A 91 18.62 -7.17 12.82
CA GLY A 91 19.17 -8.49 12.58
C GLY A 91 18.25 -9.43 11.81
N PRO A 92 18.76 -10.58 11.35
CA PRO A 92 18.07 -11.50 10.44
C PRO A 92 16.67 -11.93 10.88
N ARG A 93 16.49 -12.25 12.17
CA ARG A 93 15.20 -12.72 12.70
C ARG A 93 14.13 -11.62 12.66
N ALA A 94 14.50 -10.38 12.99
CA ALA A 94 13.60 -9.24 12.89
C ALA A 94 13.26 -8.93 11.43
N GLY A 95 14.25 -9.06 10.53
CA GLY A 95 14.03 -8.97 9.08
C GLY A 95 13.04 -10.02 8.57
N PHE A 96 13.18 -11.29 8.97
CA PHE A 96 12.21 -12.33 8.63
C PHE A 96 10.81 -12.00 9.13
N PHE A 97 10.66 -11.60 10.40
CA PHE A 97 9.36 -11.27 10.97
C PHE A 97 8.70 -10.07 10.25
N SER A 98 9.48 -9.02 10.01
CA SER A 98 9.05 -7.85 9.21
C SER A 98 8.63 -8.26 7.79
N GLY A 99 9.40 -9.12 7.13
CA GLY A 99 9.06 -9.66 5.81
C GLY A 99 7.81 -10.52 5.83
N PHE A 100 7.61 -11.35 6.85
CA PHE A 100 6.40 -12.16 7.00
C PHE A 100 5.16 -11.28 7.23
N ALA A 101 5.27 -10.24 8.06
CA ALA A 101 4.20 -9.26 8.24
C ALA A 101 3.88 -8.56 6.90
N MET A 102 4.90 -8.11 6.17
CA MET A 102 4.72 -7.46 4.87
C MET A 102 4.12 -8.38 3.80
N LEU A 103 4.42 -9.69 3.84
CA LEU A 103 3.75 -10.69 2.99
C LEU A 103 2.25 -10.73 3.28
N GLY A 104 1.84 -10.71 4.54
CA GLY A 104 0.43 -10.65 4.93
C GLY A 104 -0.26 -9.38 4.44
N ALA A 105 0.44 -8.24 4.50
CA ALA A 105 -0.05 -6.97 3.96
C ALA A 105 -0.35 -7.07 2.46
N TYR A 106 0.61 -7.55 1.67
CA TYR A 106 0.44 -7.63 0.22
C TYR A 106 -0.56 -8.71 -0.21
N VAL A 107 -0.65 -9.83 0.50
CA VAL A 107 -1.71 -10.82 0.26
C VAL A 107 -3.08 -10.22 0.55
N GLY A 108 -3.25 -9.53 1.69
CA GLY A 108 -4.48 -8.81 2.04
C GLY A 108 -4.87 -7.76 1.00
N PHE A 109 -3.94 -6.89 0.60
CA PHE A 109 -4.19 -5.90 -0.44
C PHE A 109 -4.53 -6.55 -1.78
N SER A 110 -3.90 -7.66 -2.14
CA SER A 110 -4.21 -8.40 -3.37
C SER A 110 -5.65 -8.92 -3.36
N ILE A 111 -6.11 -9.51 -2.25
CA ILE A 111 -7.51 -9.94 -2.07
C ILE A 111 -8.44 -8.71 -2.19
N GLY A 112 -8.25 -7.71 -1.33
CA GLY A 112 -9.16 -6.58 -1.25
C GLY A 112 -9.25 -5.79 -2.56
N THR A 113 -8.13 -5.53 -3.23
CA THR A 113 -8.14 -4.72 -4.46
C THR A 113 -8.71 -5.46 -5.67
N LEU A 114 -8.71 -6.80 -5.67
CA LEU A 114 -9.44 -7.59 -6.66
C LEU A 114 -10.96 -7.42 -6.47
N ALA A 115 -11.45 -7.51 -5.23
CA ALA A 115 -12.84 -7.21 -4.90
C ALA A 115 -13.20 -5.75 -5.28
N LEU A 116 -12.33 -4.78 -4.97
CA LEU A 116 -12.56 -3.37 -5.33
C LEU A 116 -12.59 -3.15 -6.85
N THR A 117 -11.80 -3.91 -7.62
CA THR A 117 -11.89 -3.91 -9.10
C THR A 117 -13.29 -4.31 -9.57
N ALA A 118 -13.90 -5.30 -8.93
CA ALA A 118 -15.28 -5.70 -9.23
C ALA A 118 -16.29 -4.61 -8.86
N ALA A 119 -16.13 -3.95 -7.70
CA ALA A 119 -16.97 -2.83 -7.30
C ALA A 119 -16.92 -1.66 -8.29
N PHE A 120 -15.72 -1.23 -8.71
CA PHE A 120 -15.56 -0.13 -9.66
C PHE A 120 -16.00 -0.51 -11.08
N THR A 121 -15.84 -1.76 -11.49
CA THR A 121 -16.42 -2.26 -12.75
C THR A 121 -17.94 -2.12 -12.72
N ASN A 122 -18.58 -2.46 -11.60
CA ASN A 122 -20.01 -2.31 -11.42
C ASN A 122 -20.45 -0.83 -11.39
N ALA A 123 -19.67 0.05 -10.75
CA ALA A 123 -19.90 1.49 -10.82
C ALA A 123 -19.81 2.01 -12.26
N PHE A 124 -18.87 1.50 -13.06
CA PHE A 124 -18.74 1.85 -14.48
C PHE A 124 -19.98 1.41 -15.27
N VAL A 125 -20.43 0.17 -15.07
CA VAL A 125 -21.64 -0.37 -15.74
C VAL A 125 -22.89 0.40 -15.33
N ALA A 126 -23.02 0.79 -14.06
CA ALA A 126 -24.11 1.63 -13.59
C ALA A 126 -24.13 2.98 -14.30
N GLN A 127 -22.95 3.60 -14.45
CA GLN A 127 -22.82 4.89 -15.14
C GLN A 127 -23.05 4.82 -16.65
N LEU A 128 -23.07 3.64 -17.26
CA LEU A 128 -23.52 3.46 -18.65
C LEU A 128 -25.05 3.44 -18.80
N GLN A 129 -25.80 3.39 -17.69
CA GLN A 129 -27.26 3.30 -17.66
C GLN A 129 -27.88 4.51 -16.93
N PRO A 130 -27.64 5.74 -17.42
CA PRO A 130 -28.12 6.95 -16.74
C PRO A 130 -29.64 6.97 -16.66
N GLY A 131 -30.18 7.34 -15.49
CA GLY A 131 -31.62 7.46 -15.25
C GLY A 131 -32.32 6.15 -14.88
N ASN A 132 -31.60 5.03 -14.78
CA ASN A 132 -32.14 3.80 -14.21
C ASN A 132 -31.97 3.84 -12.68
N GLU A 133 -33.07 3.80 -11.93
CA GLU A 133 -33.06 3.75 -10.46
C GLU A 133 -32.45 2.44 -9.92
N HIS A 134 -32.50 1.37 -10.72
CA HIS A 134 -31.94 0.06 -10.41
C HIS A 134 -31.07 -0.42 -11.56
N PRO A 135 -29.89 0.19 -11.76
CA PRO A 135 -29.00 -0.16 -12.85
C PRO A 135 -28.58 -1.63 -12.72
N TYR A 136 -28.58 -2.34 -13.84
CA TYR A 136 -28.14 -3.73 -13.87
C TYR A 136 -26.70 -3.83 -13.35
N GLN A 137 -26.50 -4.66 -12.34
CA GLN A 137 -25.19 -4.95 -11.74
C GLN A 137 -24.72 -6.32 -12.21
N LEU A 138 -23.45 -6.42 -12.57
CA LEU A 138 -22.81 -7.72 -12.78
C LEU A 138 -22.66 -8.41 -11.42
N PRO A 139 -22.85 -9.74 -11.34
CA PRO A 139 -22.44 -10.50 -10.17
C PRO A 139 -20.95 -10.23 -9.91
N TRP A 140 -20.61 -9.59 -8.80
CA TRP A 140 -19.25 -9.14 -8.54
C TRP A 140 -18.24 -10.31 -8.54
N MET A 141 -18.69 -11.49 -8.09
CA MET A 141 -17.93 -12.75 -8.16
C MET A 141 -17.53 -13.11 -9.60
N ALA A 142 -18.39 -12.85 -10.59
CA ALA A 142 -18.05 -13.10 -12.00
C ALA A 142 -16.94 -12.16 -12.48
N VAL A 143 -16.98 -10.88 -12.06
CA VAL A 143 -15.92 -9.91 -12.36
C VAL A 143 -14.60 -10.30 -11.69
N VAL A 144 -14.65 -10.76 -10.44
CA VAL A 144 -13.47 -11.32 -9.72
C VAL A 144 -12.90 -12.53 -10.46
N VAL A 145 -13.73 -13.46 -10.91
CA VAL A 145 -13.28 -14.64 -11.69
C VAL A 145 -12.58 -14.19 -12.98
N VAL A 146 -13.18 -13.26 -13.72
CA VAL A 146 -12.57 -12.72 -14.94
C VAL A 146 -11.26 -12.02 -14.63
N GLY A 147 -11.22 -11.19 -13.58
CA GLY A 147 -10.01 -10.52 -13.10
C GLY A 147 -8.91 -11.52 -12.75
N ALA A 148 -9.23 -12.56 -11.99
CA ALA A 148 -8.27 -13.62 -11.63
C ALA A 148 -7.76 -14.39 -12.86
N ILE A 149 -8.62 -14.71 -13.84
CA ILE A 149 -8.20 -15.34 -15.10
C ILE A 149 -7.19 -14.46 -15.84
N ILE A 150 -7.45 -13.15 -15.93
CA ILE A 150 -6.52 -12.19 -16.53
C ILE A 150 -5.22 -12.17 -15.71
N SER A 151 -5.30 -12.14 -14.38
CA SER A 151 -4.14 -12.18 -13.48
C SER A 151 -3.29 -13.44 -13.68
N PHE A 152 -3.90 -14.62 -13.81
CA PHE A 152 -3.19 -15.88 -14.09
C PHE A 152 -2.46 -15.86 -15.45
N ALA A 153 -3.07 -15.24 -16.46
CA ALA A 153 -2.50 -15.10 -17.79
C ALA A 153 -1.34 -14.09 -17.82
N LEU A 154 -1.42 -13.03 -17.01
CA LEU A 154 -0.37 -12.01 -16.89
C LEU A 154 0.73 -12.41 -15.91
N ALA A 155 0.47 -13.32 -14.96
CA ALA A 155 1.44 -13.78 -13.99
C ALA A 155 2.70 -14.37 -14.66
N GLY A 156 3.85 -13.77 -14.32
CA GLY A 156 5.16 -14.12 -14.89
C GLY A 156 5.56 -13.32 -16.12
N ARG A 157 4.63 -12.68 -16.86
CA ARG A 157 5.04 -11.84 -17.99
C ARG A 157 5.84 -10.62 -17.51
N ASP A 158 6.61 -10.00 -18.40
CA ASP A 158 7.45 -8.86 -18.05
C ASP A 158 6.60 -7.71 -17.48
N ILE A 159 6.62 -7.60 -16.15
CA ILE A 159 5.83 -6.65 -15.36
C ILE A 159 6.20 -5.20 -15.71
N ARG A 160 7.35 -4.97 -16.37
CA ARG A 160 7.80 -3.62 -16.74
C ARG A 160 6.85 -2.92 -17.69
N LEU A 161 6.28 -3.62 -18.67
CA LEU A 161 5.31 -3.01 -19.59
C LEU A 161 4.01 -2.69 -18.85
N LEU A 162 3.53 -3.63 -18.03
CA LEU A 162 2.31 -3.46 -17.25
C LEU A 162 2.46 -2.29 -16.26
N ALA A 163 3.57 -2.20 -15.53
CA ALA A 163 3.86 -1.11 -14.61
C ALA A 163 3.89 0.26 -15.30
N LYS A 164 4.45 0.35 -16.52
CA LYS A 164 4.43 1.60 -17.31
C LYS A 164 3.02 2.00 -17.74
N ILE A 165 2.22 1.03 -18.18
CA ILE A 165 0.83 1.28 -18.58
C ILE A 165 0.01 1.74 -17.36
N LEU A 166 0.12 1.02 -16.25
CA LEU A 166 -0.56 1.37 -15.00
C LEU A 166 -0.15 2.76 -14.50
N LEU A 167 1.14 3.10 -14.55
CA LEU A 167 1.63 4.44 -14.21
C LEU A 167 1.07 5.52 -15.13
N GLY A 168 0.99 5.26 -16.44
CA GLY A 168 0.40 6.19 -17.41
C GLY A 168 -1.08 6.44 -17.14
N ILE A 169 -1.83 5.38 -16.86
CA ILE A 169 -3.27 5.44 -16.53
C ILE A 169 -3.49 6.16 -15.19
N GLU A 170 -2.63 5.90 -14.19
CA GLU A 170 -2.65 6.62 -12.91
C GLU A 170 -2.40 8.12 -13.11
N GLY A 171 -1.49 8.49 -14.01
CA GLY A 171 -1.27 9.89 -14.39
C GLY A 171 -2.53 10.56 -14.94
N VAL A 172 -3.29 9.87 -15.79
CA VAL A 172 -4.60 10.35 -16.27
C VAL A 172 -5.59 10.50 -15.12
N GLY A 173 -5.65 9.53 -14.21
CA GLY A 173 -6.49 9.59 -13.02
C GLY A 173 -6.17 10.77 -12.10
N ILE A 174 -4.89 11.04 -11.84
CA ILE A 174 -4.45 12.20 -11.04
C ILE A 174 -4.84 13.51 -11.71
N VAL A 175 -4.65 13.64 -13.02
CA VAL A 175 -5.07 14.84 -13.77
C VAL A 175 -6.58 15.02 -13.71
N ALA A 176 -7.36 13.93 -13.89
CA ALA A 176 -8.81 13.97 -13.78
C ALA A 176 -9.26 14.37 -12.36
N MET A 177 -8.63 13.85 -11.30
CA MET A 177 -8.91 14.28 -9.92
C MET A 177 -8.68 15.78 -9.73
N ILE A 178 -7.58 16.33 -10.24
CA ILE A 178 -7.28 17.77 -10.15
C ILE A 178 -8.35 18.60 -10.88
N ILE A 179 -8.74 18.19 -12.09
CA ILE A 179 -9.81 18.85 -12.86
C ILE A 179 -11.14 18.83 -12.08
N LEU A 180 -11.47 17.68 -11.47
CA LEU A 180 -12.69 17.52 -10.68
C LEU A 180 -12.69 18.42 -9.44
N VAL A 181 -11.58 18.46 -8.69
CA VAL A 181 -11.41 19.34 -7.53
C VAL A 181 -11.64 20.80 -7.92
N ILE A 182 -11.04 21.25 -9.03
CA ILE A 182 -11.21 22.62 -9.54
C ILE A 182 -12.68 22.87 -9.88
N ALA A 183 -13.35 21.93 -10.54
CA ALA A 183 -14.76 22.07 -10.90
C ALA A 183 -15.69 22.14 -9.67
N ILE A 184 -15.42 21.35 -8.63
CA ILE A 184 -16.20 21.37 -7.38
C ILE A 184 -16.05 22.73 -6.69
N PHE A 185 -14.82 23.22 -6.53
CA PHE A 185 -14.59 24.53 -5.89
C PHE A 185 -15.11 25.69 -6.72
N ALA A 186 -15.02 25.65 -8.05
CA ALA A 186 -15.57 26.67 -8.93
C ALA A 186 -17.10 26.78 -8.83
N ARG A 187 -17.79 25.68 -8.51
CA ARG A 187 -19.24 25.67 -8.25
C ARG A 187 -19.62 25.93 -6.78
N GLY A 188 -18.65 26.10 -5.89
CA GLY A 188 -18.89 26.39 -4.47
C GLY A 188 -19.28 25.19 -3.61
N GLY A 189 -19.14 23.96 -4.11
CA GLY A 189 -19.54 22.74 -3.40
C GLY A 189 -20.96 22.27 -3.70
N ALA A 190 -21.55 21.49 -2.81
CA ALA A 190 -22.94 21.03 -2.92
C ALA A 190 -23.90 22.19 -2.64
N ASP A 191 -25.01 22.29 -3.39
CA ASP A 191 -25.97 23.38 -3.23
C ASP A 191 -26.61 23.43 -1.82
N SER A 192 -26.70 22.29 -1.12
CA SER A 192 -27.32 22.20 0.20
C SER A 192 -26.47 22.80 1.32
N THR A 193 -25.15 22.66 1.24
CA THR A 193 -24.23 23.06 2.33
C THR A 193 -23.17 24.08 1.91
N GLY A 194 -22.93 24.24 0.62
CA GLY A 194 -21.88 25.09 0.07
C GLY A 194 -20.48 24.72 0.57
N PHE A 195 -19.64 25.74 0.72
CA PHE A 195 -18.27 25.59 1.17
C PHE A 195 -18.17 25.59 2.71
N ASP A 196 -18.02 24.40 3.30
CA ASP A 196 -17.97 24.22 4.76
C ASP A 196 -16.54 23.95 5.26
N LEU A 197 -15.95 24.93 5.96
CA LEU A 197 -14.62 24.80 6.59
C LEU A 197 -14.64 24.05 7.93
N SER A 198 -15.82 23.79 8.50
CA SER A 198 -15.92 23.04 9.77
C SER A 198 -15.48 21.58 9.63
N VAL A 199 -15.29 21.07 8.40
CA VAL A 199 -14.67 19.78 8.10
C VAL A 199 -13.22 19.65 8.59
N PHE A 200 -12.57 20.78 8.91
CA PHE A 200 -11.25 20.83 9.55
C PHE A 200 -11.30 21.01 11.08
N SER A 201 -12.46 20.78 11.69
CA SER A 201 -12.67 20.94 13.12
C SER A 201 -13.17 19.65 13.76
N PHE A 202 -13.01 19.55 15.08
CA PHE A 202 -13.64 18.51 15.91
C PHE A 202 -15.11 18.82 16.23
N SER A 203 -15.74 19.78 15.53
CA SER A 203 -17.12 20.20 15.81
C SER A 203 -18.15 19.27 15.15
N GLY A 204 -19.40 19.32 15.62
CA GLY A 204 -20.51 18.54 15.02
C GLY A 204 -20.64 17.10 15.53
N GLY A 205 -20.23 16.82 16.77
CA GLY A 205 -20.44 15.51 17.41
C GLY A 205 -19.33 14.48 17.19
N VAL A 206 -18.27 14.83 16.46
CA VAL A 206 -17.12 13.94 16.21
C VAL A 206 -16.12 14.07 17.36
N SER A 207 -16.00 13.04 18.19
CA SER A 207 -15.05 13.03 19.30
C SER A 207 -13.59 13.01 18.80
N ALA A 208 -12.66 13.56 19.58
CA ALA A 208 -11.23 13.44 19.29
C ALA A 208 -10.78 11.97 19.16
N SER A 209 -11.40 11.07 19.93
CA SER A 209 -11.21 9.61 19.83
C SER A 209 -11.63 9.09 18.45
N ALA A 210 -12.76 9.53 17.92
CA ALA A 210 -13.25 9.13 16.60
C ALA A 210 -12.30 9.61 15.48
N VAL A 211 -11.85 10.87 15.55
CA VAL A 211 -10.86 11.41 14.60
C VAL A 211 -9.56 10.59 14.65
N LEU A 212 -9.02 10.31 15.84
CA LEU A 212 -7.82 9.48 15.98
C LEU A 212 -8.02 8.05 15.46
N SER A 213 -9.23 7.50 15.58
CA SER A 213 -9.58 6.18 15.01
C SER A 213 -9.66 6.23 13.48
N GLY A 214 -10.13 7.35 12.91
CA GLY A 214 -10.14 7.56 11.46
C GLY A 214 -8.75 7.78 10.87
N VAL A 215 -7.83 8.43 11.60
CA VAL A 215 -6.43 8.68 11.16
C VAL A 215 -5.74 7.36 10.78
N VAL A 216 -6.15 6.28 11.42
CA VAL A 216 -5.68 4.93 11.11
C VAL A 216 -6.07 4.46 9.73
N ALA A 217 -7.35 4.56 9.38
CA ALA A 217 -7.83 4.16 8.07
C ALA A 217 -7.39 5.16 6.98
N ALA A 218 -7.05 6.41 7.33
CA ALA A 218 -6.35 7.29 6.41
C ALA A 218 -4.92 6.81 6.13
N PHE A 219 -4.21 6.26 7.11
CA PHE A 219 -2.85 5.71 6.94
C PHE A 219 -2.78 4.62 5.86
N LEU A 220 -3.84 3.80 5.73
CA LEU A 220 -4.01 2.83 4.63
C LEU A 220 -3.85 3.48 3.25
N SER A 221 -4.29 4.73 3.08
CA SER A 221 -4.22 5.44 1.80
C SER A 221 -2.78 5.73 1.35
N TRP A 222 -1.80 5.68 2.26
CA TRP A 222 -0.38 5.85 1.92
C TRP A 222 0.41 4.54 1.88
N ALA A 223 -0.25 3.39 2.02
CA ALA A 223 0.41 2.09 1.90
C ALA A 223 1.12 1.98 0.53
N GLY A 224 2.41 1.62 0.53
CA GLY A 224 3.20 1.53 -0.70
C GLY A 224 4.03 2.76 -1.03
N PHE A 225 4.03 3.82 -0.21
CA PHE A 225 4.90 4.99 -0.41
C PHE A 225 6.39 4.62 -0.46
N GLU A 226 6.77 3.53 0.21
CA GLU A 226 8.11 2.99 0.32
C GLU A 226 8.58 2.17 -0.88
N ALA A 227 7.71 1.93 -1.87
CA ALA A 227 7.99 1.00 -2.96
C ALA A 227 9.29 1.29 -3.72
N CYS A 228 9.67 2.57 -3.89
CA CYS A 228 10.92 2.95 -4.53
C CYS A 228 12.17 2.40 -3.82
N ALA A 229 12.13 2.13 -2.51
CA ALA A 229 13.26 1.58 -1.76
C ALA A 229 13.71 0.20 -2.30
N SER A 230 12.78 -0.58 -2.86
CA SER A 230 13.07 -1.88 -3.47
C SER A 230 13.90 -1.79 -4.76
N MET A 231 13.97 -0.61 -5.39
CA MET A 231 14.70 -0.39 -6.65
C MET A 231 16.00 0.41 -6.43
N GLY A 232 16.60 0.32 -5.23
CA GLY A 232 17.83 1.03 -4.90
C GLY A 232 18.98 0.74 -5.86
N GLU A 233 19.20 -0.52 -6.23
CA GLU A 233 20.28 -0.92 -7.17
C GLU A 233 20.06 -0.43 -8.60
N GLU A 234 18.79 -0.33 -9.01
CA GLU A 234 18.44 0.20 -10.32
C GLU A 234 18.41 1.74 -10.33
N THR A 235 18.44 2.42 -9.17
CA THR A 235 18.29 3.88 -9.09
C THR A 235 19.63 4.60 -9.20
N ASP A 236 19.70 5.66 -10.01
CA ASP A 236 20.87 6.53 -10.07
C ASP A 236 21.07 7.23 -8.72
N ASN A 237 22.28 7.22 -8.17
CA ASN A 237 22.61 7.83 -6.87
C ASN A 237 21.56 7.51 -5.78
N PRO A 238 21.40 6.23 -5.40
CA PRO A 238 20.24 5.79 -4.61
C PRO A 238 20.21 6.43 -3.22
N GLY A 239 21.36 6.63 -2.58
CA GLY A 239 21.45 7.30 -1.27
C GLY A 239 20.96 8.75 -1.26
N ARG A 240 20.79 9.38 -2.44
CA ARG A 240 20.18 10.71 -2.57
C ARG A 240 18.78 10.65 -3.19
N ASN A 241 18.59 9.85 -4.23
CA ASN A 241 17.37 9.86 -5.02
C ASN A 241 16.24 9.05 -4.36
N ILE A 242 16.51 7.92 -3.69
CA ILE A 242 15.49 7.15 -2.96
C ILE A 242 14.90 7.97 -1.80
N PRO A 243 15.70 8.57 -0.88
CA PRO A 243 15.14 9.40 0.19
C PRO A 243 14.33 10.59 -0.32
N ARG A 244 14.75 11.21 -1.44
CA ARG A 244 13.99 12.30 -2.07
C ARG A 244 12.69 11.80 -2.68
N ALA A 245 12.67 10.61 -3.29
CA ALA A 245 11.47 10.01 -3.87
C ALA A 245 10.47 9.63 -2.79
N LEU A 246 10.92 9.07 -1.66
CA LEU A 246 10.08 8.80 -0.48
C LEU A 246 9.44 10.07 0.06
N ALA A 247 10.24 11.09 0.37
CA ALA A 247 9.74 12.36 0.88
C ALA A 247 8.82 13.07 -0.14
N GLY A 248 9.19 13.07 -1.42
CA GLY A 248 8.39 13.63 -2.50
C GLY A 248 7.05 12.92 -2.67
N THR A 249 7.01 11.59 -2.54
CA THR A 249 5.77 10.81 -2.59
C THR A 249 4.85 11.21 -1.45
N LEU A 250 5.36 11.25 -0.22
CA LEU A 250 4.58 11.60 0.97
C LEU A 250 4.01 13.02 0.87
N ILE A 251 4.80 14.00 0.43
CA ILE A 251 4.32 15.38 0.26
C ILE A 251 3.29 15.47 -0.85
N LEU A 252 3.58 14.89 -2.02
CA LEU A 252 2.70 14.97 -3.19
C LEU A 252 1.35 14.30 -2.92
N THR A 253 1.36 13.03 -2.49
CA THR A 253 0.14 12.29 -2.15
C THR A 253 -0.53 12.87 -0.91
N GLY A 254 0.26 13.37 0.05
CA GLY A 254 -0.17 14.14 1.21
C GLY A 254 -1.12 15.27 0.89
N VAL A 255 -0.62 16.22 0.12
CA VAL A 255 -1.39 17.40 -0.31
C VAL A 255 -2.56 16.98 -1.18
N LEU A 256 -2.33 16.08 -2.14
CA LEU A 256 -3.36 15.60 -3.05
C LEU A 256 -4.54 14.99 -2.29
N PHE A 257 -4.30 14.10 -1.33
CA PHE A 257 -5.36 13.38 -0.64
C PHE A 257 -6.17 14.29 0.28
N VAL A 258 -5.51 15.21 1.00
CA VAL A 258 -6.23 16.20 1.84
C VAL A 258 -7.13 17.08 0.98
N VAL A 259 -6.62 17.59 -0.15
CA VAL A 259 -7.38 18.47 -1.05
C VAL A 259 -8.52 17.71 -1.74
N VAL A 260 -8.27 16.49 -2.21
CA VAL A 260 -9.28 15.66 -2.86
C VAL A 260 -10.36 15.26 -1.86
N MET A 261 -10.02 14.79 -0.66
CA MET A 261 -11.01 14.46 0.37
C MET A 261 -11.82 15.68 0.81
N PHE A 262 -11.18 16.85 0.91
CA PHE A 262 -11.88 18.10 1.16
C PHE A 262 -12.90 18.43 0.07
N ALA A 263 -12.49 18.35 -1.20
CA ALA A 263 -13.38 18.55 -2.33
C ALA A 263 -14.51 17.51 -2.37
N GLN A 264 -14.24 16.25 -2.04
CA GLN A 264 -15.27 15.21 -2.03
C GLN A 264 -16.32 15.45 -0.96
N VAL A 265 -15.92 15.73 0.28
CA VAL A 265 -16.87 16.01 1.38
C VAL A 265 -17.73 17.23 1.05
N ILE A 266 -17.12 18.31 0.53
CA ILE A 266 -17.87 19.50 0.10
C ILE A 266 -18.77 19.20 -1.11
N GLY A 267 -18.30 18.39 -2.05
CA GLY A 267 -19.02 18.07 -3.29
C GLY A 267 -20.21 17.14 -3.09
N PHE A 268 -20.15 16.23 -2.12
CA PHE A 268 -21.30 15.44 -1.70
C PHE A 268 -22.27 16.28 -0.87
N GLY A 269 -21.73 17.05 0.07
CA GLY A 269 -22.49 17.83 1.06
C GLY A 269 -22.11 17.40 2.48
N THR A 270 -22.12 18.35 3.42
CA THR A 270 -21.83 18.08 4.85
C THR A 270 -23.06 17.75 5.68
N ASP A 271 -24.22 17.66 5.04
CA ASP A 271 -25.49 17.21 5.62
C ASP A 271 -25.58 15.67 5.64
N GLU A 272 -26.55 15.15 6.39
CA GLU A 272 -26.73 13.70 6.58
C GLU A 272 -26.94 12.97 5.24
N ALA A 273 -27.70 13.58 4.32
CA ALA A 273 -27.95 13.01 3.00
C ALA A 273 -26.67 12.96 2.14
N GLY A 274 -25.87 14.03 2.13
CA GLY A 274 -24.59 14.07 1.40
C GLY A 274 -23.59 13.04 1.95
N LEU A 275 -23.47 12.94 3.28
CA LEU A 275 -22.58 11.96 3.92
C LEU A 275 -23.03 10.52 3.67
N ALA A 276 -24.34 10.24 3.75
CA ALA A 276 -24.88 8.92 3.42
C ALA A 276 -24.60 8.55 1.96
N ALA A 277 -24.78 9.48 1.02
CA ALA A 277 -24.48 9.28 -0.40
C ALA A 277 -22.98 9.05 -0.65
N PHE A 278 -22.08 9.73 0.09
CA PHE A 278 -20.64 9.45 0.05
C PHE A 278 -20.39 8.00 0.49
N GLN A 279 -20.89 7.61 1.66
CA GLN A 279 -20.65 6.28 2.23
C GLN A 279 -21.11 5.14 1.32
N SER A 280 -22.27 5.28 0.67
CA SER A 280 -22.87 4.23 -0.18
C SER A 280 -22.45 4.30 -1.66
N SER A 281 -21.60 5.25 -2.04
CA SER A 281 -21.19 5.42 -3.45
C SER A 281 -20.51 4.16 -4.01
N GLY A 282 -20.71 3.86 -5.29
CA GLY A 282 -19.94 2.79 -5.96
C GLY A 282 -18.51 3.22 -6.31
N ASN A 283 -18.33 4.52 -6.55
CA ASN A 283 -17.05 5.18 -6.82
C ASN A 283 -17.25 6.69 -6.62
N THR A 284 -16.65 7.24 -5.56
CA THR A 284 -16.99 8.59 -5.08
C THR A 284 -16.57 9.69 -6.05
N LEU A 285 -15.41 9.54 -6.69
CA LEU A 285 -14.93 10.46 -7.72
C LEU A 285 -15.74 10.34 -9.01
N GLY A 286 -16.23 9.14 -9.34
CA GLY A 286 -17.13 8.89 -10.45
C GLY A 286 -18.45 9.63 -10.29
N ASP A 287 -19.10 9.51 -9.13
CA ASP A 287 -20.39 10.15 -8.85
C ASP A 287 -20.26 11.68 -8.90
N LEU A 288 -19.23 12.24 -8.26
CA LEU A 288 -18.93 13.67 -8.32
C LEU A 288 -18.55 14.12 -9.74
N GLY A 289 -17.80 13.29 -10.47
CA GLY A 289 -17.47 13.55 -11.87
C GLY A 289 -18.72 13.72 -12.74
N SER A 290 -19.72 12.88 -12.50
CA SER A 290 -21.03 12.98 -13.18
C SER A 290 -21.77 14.26 -12.80
N ARG A 291 -21.83 14.57 -11.49
CA ARG A 291 -22.54 15.73 -10.94
C ARG A 291 -21.94 17.08 -11.37
N TYR A 292 -20.62 17.20 -11.37
CA TYR A 292 -19.93 18.49 -11.55
C TYR A 292 -19.46 18.75 -12.99
N ILE A 293 -19.24 17.70 -13.79
CA ILE A 293 -18.69 17.83 -15.15
C ILE A 293 -19.57 17.11 -16.17
N GLY A 294 -19.88 15.84 -15.92
CA GLY A 294 -20.78 15.04 -16.74
C GLY A 294 -20.39 13.57 -16.82
N GLN A 295 -21.29 12.76 -17.36
CA GLN A 295 -21.16 11.31 -17.44
C GLN A 295 -19.88 10.84 -18.13
N TRP A 296 -19.49 11.47 -19.25
CA TRP A 296 -18.26 11.10 -19.98
C TRP A 296 -17.01 11.19 -19.10
N PHE A 297 -16.96 12.17 -18.20
CA PHE A 297 -15.85 12.40 -17.30
C PHE A 297 -15.85 11.38 -16.15
N SER A 298 -17.04 11.08 -15.63
CA SER A 298 -17.24 9.99 -14.67
C SER A 298 -16.72 8.66 -15.21
N LEU A 299 -17.05 8.29 -16.45
CA LEU A 299 -16.58 7.05 -17.09
C LEU A 299 -15.05 7.00 -17.18
N ILE A 300 -14.39 8.12 -17.51
CA ILE A 300 -12.92 8.18 -17.54
C ILE A 300 -12.34 7.92 -16.14
N ILE A 301 -12.85 8.59 -15.11
CA ILE A 301 -12.35 8.43 -13.74
C ILE A 301 -12.59 7.01 -13.22
N ILE A 302 -13.79 6.45 -13.42
CA ILE A 302 -14.09 5.10 -12.93
C ILE A 302 -13.23 4.08 -13.68
N PHE A 303 -13.00 4.28 -14.98
CA PHE A 303 -12.10 3.42 -15.75
C PHE A 303 -10.66 3.47 -15.21
N THR A 304 -10.10 4.66 -14.98
CA THR A 304 -8.74 4.79 -14.41
C THR A 304 -8.67 4.20 -13.00
N ALA A 305 -9.69 4.41 -12.16
CA ALA A 305 -9.77 3.81 -10.82
C ALA A 305 -9.87 2.28 -10.86
N THR A 306 -10.65 1.72 -11.79
CA THR A 306 -10.78 0.26 -11.98
C THR A 306 -9.45 -0.36 -12.39
N VAL A 307 -8.77 0.26 -13.35
CA VAL A 307 -7.45 -0.21 -13.80
C VAL A 307 -6.40 -0.03 -12.70
N ALA A 308 -6.45 1.04 -11.90
CA ALA A 308 -5.58 1.24 -10.75
C ALA A 308 -5.81 0.16 -9.67
N ALA A 309 -7.06 -0.19 -9.38
CA ALA A 309 -7.41 -1.29 -8.47
C ALA A 309 -6.86 -2.63 -8.94
N PHE A 310 -7.08 -2.97 -10.21
CA PHE A 310 -6.56 -4.20 -10.81
C PHE A 310 -5.02 -4.21 -10.84
N GLY A 311 -4.42 -3.05 -11.13
CA GLY A 311 -2.99 -2.85 -11.12
C GLY A 311 -2.37 -3.09 -9.73
N CYS A 312 -3.02 -2.57 -8.69
CA CYS A 312 -2.61 -2.82 -7.31
C CYS A 312 -2.70 -4.31 -6.94
N HIS A 313 -3.78 -4.99 -7.33
CA HIS A 313 -3.93 -6.44 -7.17
C HIS A 313 -2.76 -7.20 -7.82
N MET A 314 -2.44 -6.88 -9.07
CA MET A 314 -1.35 -7.51 -9.81
C MET A 314 0.02 -7.22 -9.21
N ALA A 315 0.28 -5.98 -8.80
CA ALA A 315 1.54 -5.56 -8.20
C ALA A 315 1.79 -6.26 -6.85
N THR A 316 0.77 -6.31 -6.00
CA THR A 316 0.83 -6.97 -4.69
C THR A 316 0.90 -8.50 -4.82
N ALA A 317 0.18 -9.11 -5.78
CA ALA A 317 0.29 -10.53 -6.08
C ALA A 317 1.69 -10.93 -6.59
N ALA A 318 2.26 -10.13 -7.51
CA ALA A 318 3.60 -10.37 -8.05
C ALA A 318 4.66 -10.22 -6.95
N THR A 319 4.56 -9.18 -6.11
CA THR A 319 5.49 -8.92 -5.02
C THR A 319 5.41 -10.02 -3.96
N SER A 320 4.20 -10.43 -3.56
CA SER A 320 3.97 -11.57 -2.67
C SER A 320 4.56 -12.86 -3.24
N GLY A 321 4.41 -13.11 -4.55
CA GLY A 321 5.01 -14.25 -5.22
C GLY A 321 6.55 -14.26 -5.16
N ARG A 322 7.20 -13.10 -5.30
CA ARG A 322 8.67 -12.97 -5.14
C ARG A 322 9.11 -13.24 -3.70
N MET A 323 8.35 -12.76 -2.71
CA MET A 323 8.63 -13.02 -1.30
C MET A 323 8.46 -14.50 -0.95
N LEU A 324 7.39 -15.14 -1.41
CA LEU A 324 7.15 -16.57 -1.25
C LEU A 324 8.22 -17.43 -1.96
N TYR A 325 8.73 -16.98 -3.10
CA TYR A 325 9.86 -17.61 -3.77
C TYR A 325 11.13 -17.55 -2.91
N ALA A 326 11.49 -16.37 -2.39
CA ALA A 326 12.66 -16.21 -1.54
C ALA A 326 12.56 -17.09 -0.28
N PHE A 327 11.39 -17.08 0.36
CA PHE A 327 11.07 -17.97 1.47
C PHE A 327 11.21 -19.45 1.12
N GLY A 328 10.62 -19.89 -0.01
CA GLY A 328 10.70 -21.27 -0.45
C GLY A 328 12.13 -21.71 -0.77
N ARG A 329 12.93 -20.84 -1.40
CA ARG A 329 14.36 -21.09 -1.70
C ARG A 329 15.17 -21.34 -0.44
N ASP A 330 14.88 -20.57 0.60
CA ASP A 330 15.62 -20.61 1.87
C ASP A 330 15.08 -21.66 2.85
N GLY A 331 14.16 -22.52 2.37
CA GLY A 331 13.62 -23.68 3.08
C GLY A 331 12.36 -23.41 3.90
N PHE A 332 11.74 -22.24 3.75
CA PHE A 332 10.45 -21.90 4.35
C PHE A 332 9.31 -22.07 3.32
N GLY A 333 8.77 -23.29 3.26
CA GLY A 333 7.62 -23.64 2.41
C GLY A 333 7.91 -24.75 1.38
N PRO A 334 6.93 -25.08 0.52
CA PRO A 334 7.09 -26.10 -0.51
C PRO A 334 8.16 -25.72 -1.55
N LYS A 335 9.01 -26.67 -1.93
CA LYS A 335 10.04 -26.49 -2.98
C LYS A 335 9.48 -25.98 -4.31
N ALA A 336 8.20 -26.27 -4.59
CA ALA A 336 7.52 -25.80 -5.80
C ALA A 336 7.41 -24.26 -5.89
N LEU A 337 7.43 -23.55 -4.75
CA LEU A 337 7.42 -22.07 -4.72
C LEU A 337 8.78 -21.47 -5.03
N ALA A 338 9.87 -22.23 -4.85
CA ALA A 338 11.24 -21.84 -5.16
C ALA A 338 11.60 -22.01 -6.65
N HIS A 339 10.62 -22.16 -7.54
CA HIS A 339 10.84 -22.41 -8.96
C HIS A 339 10.65 -21.14 -9.80
N ILE A 340 11.69 -20.75 -10.55
CA ILE A 340 11.61 -19.68 -11.57
C ILE A 340 11.14 -20.29 -12.88
N HIS A 341 10.16 -19.68 -13.53
CA HIS A 341 9.64 -20.16 -14.82
C HIS A 341 10.48 -19.60 -15.98
N GLU A 342 11.10 -20.50 -16.76
CA GLU A 342 12.12 -20.19 -17.78
C GLU A 342 11.68 -19.12 -18.80
N ALA A 343 10.49 -19.26 -19.41
CA ALA A 343 10.02 -18.32 -20.44
C ALA A 343 9.70 -16.90 -19.92
N THR A 344 9.56 -16.75 -18.61
CA THR A 344 9.07 -15.54 -17.95
C THR A 344 10.10 -14.87 -17.05
N GLY A 345 11.13 -15.61 -16.62
CA GLY A 345 12.13 -15.14 -15.66
C GLY A 345 11.63 -14.88 -14.24
N GLY A 346 10.35 -15.13 -13.94
CA GLY A 346 9.72 -14.87 -12.63
C GLY A 346 9.13 -16.11 -11.94
N PRO A 347 8.83 -16.03 -10.62
CA PRO A 347 8.30 -17.13 -9.82
C PRO A 347 6.78 -17.34 -10.03
N ARG A 348 6.41 -17.74 -11.25
CA ARG A 348 5.00 -17.81 -11.71
C ARG A 348 4.09 -18.62 -10.78
N ARG A 349 4.57 -19.76 -10.26
CA ARG A 349 3.79 -20.64 -9.36
C ARG A 349 3.45 -19.96 -8.03
N ALA A 350 4.39 -19.19 -7.48
CA ALA A 350 4.17 -18.46 -6.24
C ALA A 350 3.17 -17.30 -6.44
N THR A 351 3.24 -16.60 -7.56
CA THR A 351 2.24 -15.58 -7.92
C THR A 351 0.86 -16.21 -8.14
N TRP A 352 0.78 -17.36 -8.82
CA TRP A 352 -0.48 -18.09 -9.00
C TRP A 352 -1.11 -18.52 -7.68
N LEU A 353 -0.31 -18.92 -6.69
CA LEU A 353 -0.82 -19.24 -5.37
C LEU A 353 -1.53 -18.03 -4.74
N VAL A 354 -0.94 -16.84 -4.86
CA VAL A 354 -1.52 -15.60 -4.30
C VAL A 354 -2.78 -15.19 -5.05
N VAL A 355 -2.78 -15.23 -6.39
CA VAL A 355 -3.96 -14.95 -7.21
C VAL A 355 -5.09 -15.96 -6.92
N GLY A 356 -4.75 -17.24 -6.79
CA GLY A 356 -5.70 -18.29 -6.45
C GLY A 356 -6.28 -18.12 -5.06
N LEU A 357 -5.47 -17.73 -4.08
CA LEU A 357 -5.93 -17.41 -2.73
C LEU A 357 -6.88 -16.21 -2.76
N ALA A 358 -6.54 -15.13 -3.49
CA ALA A 358 -7.41 -13.97 -3.67
C ALA A 358 -8.77 -14.35 -4.26
N LEU A 359 -8.76 -15.11 -5.35
CA LEU A 359 -9.97 -15.61 -5.99
C LEU A 359 -10.82 -16.45 -5.02
N VAL A 360 -10.23 -17.43 -4.35
CA VAL A 360 -10.98 -18.32 -3.46
C VAL A 360 -11.59 -17.56 -2.28
N VAL A 361 -10.83 -16.64 -1.68
CA VAL A 361 -11.30 -15.83 -0.56
C VAL A 361 -12.44 -14.91 -1.00
N ASP A 362 -12.31 -14.20 -2.12
CA ASP A 362 -13.38 -13.35 -2.66
C ASP A 362 -14.64 -14.16 -3.00
N LEU A 363 -14.48 -15.37 -3.54
CA LEU A 363 -15.62 -16.26 -3.80
C LEU A 363 -16.32 -16.71 -2.51
N ILE A 364 -15.56 -16.98 -1.44
CA ILE A 364 -16.13 -17.30 -0.12
C ILE A 364 -16.87 -16.09 0.44
N CYS A 365 -16.28 -14.89 0.36
CA CYS A 365 -16.94 -13.66 0.78
C CYS A 365 -18.24 -13.42 0.00
N GLY A 366 -18.21 -13.62 -1.32
CA GLY A 366 -19.39 -13.49 -2.17
C GLY A 366 -20.47 -14.52 -1.88
N ALA A 367 -20.11 -15.78 -1.65
CA ALA A 367 -21.05 -16.84 -1.35
C ALA A 367 -21.68 -16.73 0.04
N THR A 368 -20.92 -16.21 1.02
CA THR A 368 -21.39 -16.07 2.41
C THR A 368 -22.06 -14.74 2.69
N GLY A 369 -21.82 -13.71 1.86
CA GLY A 369 -22.26 -12.34 2.11
C GLY A 369 -21.50 -11.66 3.26
N TRP A 370 -20.42 -12.27 3.76
CA TRP A 370 -19.55 -11.72 4.79
C TRP A 370 -18.22 -11.29 4.14
N PRO A 371 -17.62 -10.14 4.52
CA PRO A 371 -17.97 -9.25 5.62
C PRO A 371 -19.10 -8.28 5.30
N VAL A 372 -19.77 -7.77 6.34
CA VAL A 372 -20.71 -6.65 6.26
C VAL A 372 -20.09 -5.47 7.00
N MET A 373 -19.62 -4.46 6.25
CA MET A 373 -18.91 -3.28 6.76
C MET A 373 -19.74 -2.00 6.62
N GLY A 374 -21.00 -2.11 6.19
CA GLY A 374 -21.96 -1.00 6.17
C GLY A 374 -21.82 -0.06 4.96
N THR A 375 -21.12 -0.49 3.90
CA THR A 375 -21.06 0.29 2.64
C THR A 375 -22.25 0.01 1.72
N GLY A 376 -22.99 -1.08 1.97
CA GLY A 376 -24.07 -1.56 1.10
C GLY A 376 -23.57 -2.30 -0.14
N ASN A 377 -22.26 -2.52 -0.27
CA ASN A 377 -21.66 -3.24 -1.39
C ASN A 377 -20.68 -4.32 -0.87
N ALA A 378 -21.02 -5.59 -1.06
CA ALA A 378 -20.23 -6.72 -0.56
C ALA A 378 -18.78 -6.74 -1.06
N ALA A 379 -18.52 -6.24 -2.28
CA ALA A 379 -17.18 -6.18 -2.83
C ALA A 379 -16.33 -5.07 -2.16
N ILE A 380 -16.95 -3.93 -1.84
CA ILE A 380 -16.30 -2.85 -1.08
C ILE A 380 -16.10 -3.26 0.39
N ASP A 381 -17.07 -3.95 0.99
CA ASP A 381 -16.93 -4.49 2.34
C ASP A 381 -15.77 -5.50 2.42
N THR A 382 -15.65 -6.39 1.42
CA THR A 382 -14.53 -7.33 1.29
C THR A 382 -13.20 -6.58 1.13
N TYR A 383 -13.17 -5.52 0.31
CA TYR A 383 -12.02 -4.64 0.20
C TYR A 383 -11.59 -4.08 1.55
N PHE A 384 -12.51 -3.47 2.32
CA PHE A 384 -12.17 -2.86 3.60
C PHE A 384 -11.65 -3.86 4.63
N LEU A 385 -12.24 -5.06 4.71
CA LEU A 385 -11.75 -6.10 5.63
C LEU A 385 -10.28 -6.43 5.36
N PHE A 386 -9.93 -6.74 4.11
CA PHE A 386 -8.57 -7.15 3.78
C PHE A 386 -7.60 -5.97 3.66
N ALA A 387 -8.09 -4.78 3.31
CA ALA A 387 -7.28 -3.56 3.33
C ALA A 387 -6.89 -3.18 4.76
N VAL A 388 -7.83 -3.20 5.72
CA VAL A 388 -7.52 -2.92 7.13
C VAL A 388 -6.62 -4.02 7.72
N ALA A 389 -6.92 -5.30 7.49
CA ALA A 389 -6.07 -6.40 7.93
C ALA A 389 -4.64 -6.30 7.37
N GLY A 390 -4.53 -5.99 6.08
CA GLY A 390 -3.24 -5.80 5.40
C GLY A 390 -2.48 -4.58 5.92
N SER A 391 -3.18 -3.48 6.19
CA SER A 391 -2.58 -2.29 6.81
C SER A 391 -2.05 -2.57 8.20
N VAL A 392 -2.74 -3.34 9.03
CA VAL A 392 -2.23 -3.74 10.35
C VAL A 392 -0.91 -4.51 10.23
N CYS A 393 -0.85 -5.47 9.29
CA CYS A 393 0.39 -6.18 9.00
C CYS A 393 1.51 -5.24 8.56
N LEU A 394 1.20 -4.28 7.68
CA LEU A 394 2.16 -3.29 7.20
C LEU A 394 2.64 -2.36 8.31
N MET A 395 1.74 -1.96 9.21
CA MET A 395 2.03 -1.12 10.36
C MET A 395 2.95 -1.82 11.37
N VAL A 396 2.76 -3.12 11.62
CA VAL A 396 3.68 -3.91 12.44
C VAL A 396 5.07 -3.95 11.81
N CYS A 397 5.13 -4.09 10.48
CA CYS A 397 6.39 -4.00 9.75
C CYS A 397 7.04 -2.60 9.90
N TYR A 398 6.27 -1.52 9.73
CA TYR A 398 6.78 -0.16 9.89
C TYR A 398 7.19 0.16 11.33
N LEU A 399 6.51 -0.40 12.34
CA LEU A 399 6.93 -0.28 13.73
C LEU A 399 8.35 -0.83 13.94
N LEU A 400 8.69 -1.94 13.27
CA LEU A 400 10.06 -2.47 13.28
C LEU A 400 11.04 -1.56 12.54
N VAL A 401 10.60 -0.85 11.50
CA VAL A 401 11.41 0.18 10.82
C VAL A 401 11.67 1.38 11.74
N GLU A 402 10.69 1.80 12.55
CA GLU A 402 10.89 2.86 13.56
C GLU A 402 11.92 2.42 14.62
N VAL A 403 11.80 1.18 15.10
CA VAL A 403 12.77 0.59 16.03
C VAL A 403 14.16 0.50 15.38
N ALA A 404 14.24 0.06 14.13
CA ALA A 404 15.47 0.00 13.35
C ALA A 404 16.14 1.37 13.20
N ALA A 405 15.37 2.41 12.88
CA ALA A 405 15.87 3.77 12.74
C ALA A 405 16.37 4.34 14.08
N ALA A 406 15.60 4.15 15.17
CA ALA A 406 16.01 4.55 16.51
C ALA A 406 17.29 3.81 16.95
N TRP A 407 17.37 2.50 16.70
CA TRP A 407 18.54 1.68 16.99
C TRP A 407 19.76 2.12 16.19
N PHE A 408 19.61 2.36 14.89
CA PHE A 408 20.68 2.80 14.00
C PHE A 408 21.33 4.10 14.48
N VAL A 409 20.52 5.06 14.93
CA VAL A 409 21.01 6.35 15.47
C VAL A 409 21.59 6.20 16.89
N GLY A 410 21.06 5.27 17.68
CA GLY A 410 21.56 4.96 19.01
C GLY A 410 22.89 4.19 19.02
N ALA A 411 23.26 3.56 17.91
CA ALA A 411 24.45 2.73 17.82
C ALA A 411 25.74 3.53 18.04
N PRO A 412 26.72 3.02 18.83
CA PRO A 412 27.99 3.71 19.09
C PRO A 412 28.76 4.12 17.83
N LYS A 413 28.69 3.28 16.79
CA LYS A 413 29.32 3.55 15.48
C LYS A 413 28.73 4.79 14.80
N PHE A 414 27.42 5.03 14.90
CA PHE A 414 26.79 6.21 14.32
C PHE A 414 27.24 7.49 15.05
N VAL A 415 27.26 7.45 16.38
CA VAL A 415 27.69 8.57 17.23
C VAL A 415 29.17 8.92 16.99
N ALA A 416 30.02 7.91 16.79
CA ALA A 416 31.44 8.10 16.48
C ALA A 416 31.68 8.82 15.15
N VAL A 417 30.87 8.54 14.12
CA VAL A 417 31.03 9.14 12.78
C VAL A 417 30.41 10.54 12.68
N HIS A 418 29.28 10.79 13.35
CA HIS A 418 28.52 12.05 13.20
C HIS A 418 28.68 13.02 14.39
N GLY A 419 29.55 12.71 15.36
CA GLY A 419 29.81 13.57 16.52
C GLY A 419 28.57 13.89 17.36
N GLY A 420 27.54 13.03 17.32
CA GLY A 420 26.25 13.25 17.98
C GLY A 420 25.31 14.26 17.30
N GLN A 421 25.72 14.93 16.21
CA GLN A 421 24.83 15.80 15.45
C GLN A 421 23.72 14.99 14.78
N GLY A 422 22.47 15.45 14.94
CA GLY A 422 21.29 14.75 14.41
C GLY A 422 20.82 13.54 15.24
N LYS A 423 21.39 13.30 16.44
CA LYS A 423 20.96 12.23 17.36
C LYS A 423 19.57 12.49 17.94
N ALA A 424 19.32 13.70 18.45
CA ALA A 424 18.03 14.06 19.04
C ALA A 424 16.85 13.93 18.04
N PRO A 425 16.85 14.59 16.86
CA PRO A 425 15.79 14.37 15.88
C PRO A 425 15.76 12.93 15.35
N GLY A 426 16.90 12.24 15.35
CA GLY A 426 17.00 10.84 14.94
C GLY A 426 16.49 9.80 15.91
N LEU A 427 16.23 10.19 17.15
CA LEU A 427 15.60 9.33 18.14
C LEU A 427 14.16 9.77 18.38
N ILE A 428 13.91 11.07 18.49
CA ILE A 428 12.58 11.62 18.78
C ILE A 428 11.60 11.34 17.64
N LEU A 429 11.97 11.62 16.37
CA LEU A 429 11.04 11.48 15.25
C LEU A 429 10.62 10.02 15.03
N PRO A 430 11.54 9.02 15.04
CA PRO A 430 11.13 7.63 14.95
C PRO A 430 10.28 7.15 16.15
N LEU A 431 10.59 7.61 17.36
CA LEU A 431 9.77 7.27 18.54
C LEU A 431 8.37 7.86 18.44
N LEU A 432 8.22 9.09 17.92
CA LEU A 432 6.91 9.67 17.65
C LEU A 432 6.16 8.89 16.57
N GLY A 433 6.84 8.46 15.50
CA GLY A 433 6.27 7.57 14.49
C GLY A 433 5.80 6.24 15.08
N ALA A 434 6.59 5.63 15.95
CA ALA A 434 6.24 4.41 16.67
C ALA A 434 5.02 4.61 17.58
N VAL A 435 4.95 5.73 18.32
CA VAL A 435 3.79 6.08 19.14
C VAL A 435 2.54 6.26 18.29
N VAL A 436 2.65 6.94 17.14
CA VAL A 436 1.52 7.05 16.19
C VAL A 436 1.06 5.67 15.77
N ILE A 437 1.96 4.79 15.33
CA ILE A 437 1.60 3.41 14.95
C ILE A 437 0.92 2.65 16.08
N LEU A 438 1.44 2.72 17.31
CA LEU A 438 0.86 2.03 18.46
C LEU A 438 -0.53 2.55 18.83
N VAL A 439 -0.72 3.87 18.82
CA VAL A 439 -2.03 4.52 19.03
C VAL A 439 -3.01 4.06 17.96
N VAL A 440 -2.57 4.06 16.72
CA VAL A 440 -3.35 3.67 15.55
C VAL A 440 -3.79 2.20 15.63
N LEU A 441 -2.88 1.29 15.96
CA LEU A 441 -3.21 -0.13 16.20
C LEU A 441 -4.17 -0.30 17.38
N TRP A 442 -3.97 0.44 18.47
CA TRP A 442 -4.85 0.40 19.64
C TRP A 442 -6.28 0.79 19.29
N PHE A 443 -6.48 1.92 18.61
CA PHE A 443 -7.82 2.40 18.23
C PHE A 443 -8.52 1.48 17.23
N ASN A 444 -7.78 0.72 16.42
CA ASN A 444 -8.38 -0.27 15.54
C ASN A 444 -8.83 -1.53 16.27
N VAL A 445 -8.13 -1.93 17.32
CA VAL A 445 -8.40 -3.19 18.03
C VAL A 445 -9.38 -3.00 19.19
N LYS A 446 -9.38 -1.85 19.86
CA LYS A 446 -10.14 -1.64 21.10
C LYS A 446 -11.66 -1.80 20.92
N ASP A 447 -12.18 -1.46 19.74
CA ASP A 447 -13.61 -1.51 19.40
C ASP A 447 -13.94 -2.75 18.54
N ALA A 448 -13.02 -3.72 18.46
CA ALA A 448 -13.25 -4.96 17.71
C ALA A 448 -14.23 -5.86 18.47
N GLU A 449 -15.47 -5.92 17.98
CA GLU A 449 -16.54 -6.70 18.60
C GLU A 449 -16.48 -8.21 18.28
N THR A 450 -15.80 -8.59 17.20
CA THR A 450 -15.74 -9.98 16.73
C THR A 450 -14.31 -10.48 16.58
N TRP A 451 -14.10 -11.78 16.78
CA TRP A 451 -12.81 -12.44 16.56
C TRP A 451 -12.35 -12.42 15.10
N LEU A 452 -13.26 -12.14 14.16
CA LEU A 452 -12.95 -12.01 12.73
C LEU A 452 -12.84 -10.55 12.29
N ALA A 453 -12.79 -9.60 13.23
CA ALA A 453 -12.60 -8.20 12.91
C ALA A 453 -11.30 -7.99 12.12
N ALA A 454 -11.36 -7.14 11.09
CA ALA A 454 -10.25 -6.85 10.17
C ALA A 454 -8.89 -6.66 10.87
N PRO A 455 -8.75 -5.81 11.91
CA PRO A 455 -7.45 -5.59 12.53
C PRO A 455 -6.94 -6.80 13.30
N LEU A 456 -7.82 -7.63 13.87
CA LEU A 456 -7.43 -8.87 14.53
C LEU A 456 -6.89 -9.89 13.54
N LEU A 457 -7.45 -10.00 12.35
CA LEU A 457 -6.93 -10.88 11.29
C LEU A 457 -5.48 -10.54 10.93
N GLY A 458 -5.17 -9.24 10.82
CA GLY A 458 -3.79 -8.76 10.62
C GLY A 458 -2.88 -9.11 11.79
N LEU A 459 -3.33 -8.89 13.02
CA LEU A 459 -2.57 -9.26 14.22
C LEU A 459 -2.36 -10.76 14.36
N TYR A 460 -3.32 -11.60 13.99
CA TYR A 460 -3.16 -13.06 13.99
C TYR A 460 -2.10 -13.50 13.00
N TRP A 461 -2.08 -12.91 11.81
CA TRP A 461 -1.02 -13.15 10.84
C TRP A 461 0.36 -12.77 11.39
N CYS A 462 0.48 -11.59 12.00
CA CYS A 462 1.71 -11.17 12.67
C CYS A 462 2.07 -12.10 13.83
N ALA A 463 1.12 -12.54 14.66
CA ALA A 463 1.37 -13.47 15.75
C ALA A 463 1.94 -14.80 15.23
N VAL A 464 1.38 -15.35 14.14
CA VAL A 464 1.91 -16.53 13.46
C VAL A 464 3.35 -16.29 12.99
N GLY A 465 3.61 -15.16 12.33
CA GLY A 465 4.96 -14.78 11.90
C GLY A 465 5.96 -14.70 13.04
N LEU A 466 5.54 -14.14 14.18
CA LEU A 466 6.36 -14.03 15.38
C LEU A 466 6.64 -15.41 15.99
N VAL A 467 5.62 -16.26 16.12
CA VAL A 467 5.78 -17.64 16.61
C VAL A 467 6.75 -18.40 15.72
N ILE A 468 6.65 -18.27 14.41
CA ILE A 468 7.59 -18.91 13.46
C ILE A 468 9.01 -18.35 13.63
N ALA A 469 9.16 -17.03 13.77
CA ALA A 469 10.46 -16.39 13.97
C ALA A 469 11.16 -16.87 15.25
N LEU A 470 10.38 -17.15 16.31
CA LEU A 470 10.88 -17.64 17.60
C LEU A 470 11.10 -19.16 17.62
N ALA A 471 10.14 -19.96 17.14
CA ALA A 471 10.16 -21.42 17.20
C ALA A 471 11.08 -22.04 16.13
N ALA A 472 11.02 -21.54 14.89
CA ALA A 472 11.86 -21.99 13.78
C ALA A 472 13.10 -21.11 13.62
N SER A 473 13.76 -20.80 14.75
CA SER A 473 14.77 -19.75 14.83
C SER A 473 15.98 -19.95 13.91
N GLY A 474 16.27 -21.18 13.49
CA GLY A 474 17.30 -21.51 12.49
C GLY A 474 16.85 -21.22 11.04
N ILE A 475 15.58 -21.49 10.70
CA ILE A 475 15.02 -21.17 9.38
C ILE A 475 14.84 -19.65 9.27
N ALA A 476 14.24 -19.02 10.28
CA ALA A 476 14.06 -17.57 10.31
C ALA A 476 15.40 -16.82 10.23
N LYS A 477 16.44 -17.35 10.90
CA LYS A 477 17.80 -16.80 10.77
C LYS A 477 18.36 -17.01 9.36
N ARG A 478 18.27 -18.21 8.77
CA ARG A 478 18.77 -18.47 7.40
C ARG A 478 18.07 -17.61 6.34
N VAL A 479 16.75 -17.54 6.38
CA VAL A 479 15.94 -16.71 5.48
C VAL A 479 16.33 -15.25 5.67
N GLY A 480 16.36 -14.76 6.91
CA GLY A 480 16.76 -13.39 7.21
C GLY A 480 18.19 -13.07 6.77
N GLU A 481 19.13 -14.02 6.94
CA GLU A 481 20.52 -13.87 6.51
C GLU A 481 20.63 -13.86 5.00
N SER A 482 19.89 -14.72 4.29
CA SER A 482 19.88 -14.72 2.83
C SER A 482 19.32 -13.40 2.28
N LEU A 483 18.20 -12.93 2.84
CA LEU A 483 17.64 -11.62 2.51
C LEU A 483 18.58 -10.47 2.85
N THR A 484 19.44 -10.61 3.87
CA THR A 484 20.45 -9.60 4.22
C THR A 484 21.66 -9.69 3.28
N ARG A 485 22.11 -10.91 2.93
CA ARG A 485 23.25 -11.15 2.03
C ARG A 485 22.96 -10.72 0.60
N GLU A 486 21.72 -10.82 0.14
CA GLU A 486 21.31 -10.25 -1.15
C GLU A 486 21.49 -8.72 -1.20
N LEU A 487 21.53 -8.05 -0.04
CA LEU A 487 21.75 -6.59 0.04
C LEU A 487 23.24 -6.23 0.17
N ASP A 488 24.05 -7.11 0.75
CA ASP A 488 25.49 -6.89 0.90
C ASP A 488 26.25 -7.52 -0.29
N LEU A 489 26.27 -6.85 -1.44
CA LEU A 489 27.28 -7.11 -2.48
C LEU A 489 28.65 -6.60 -2.00
N THR A 490 29.21 -7.24 -0.98
CA THR A 490 30.67 -7.24 -0.81
C THR A 490 31.26 -8.19 -1.86
N PRO A 491 32.30 -7.79 -2.61
CA PRO A 491 32.93 -8.69 -3.57
C PRO A 491 33.38 -9.95 -2.83
N PRO A 492 33.30 -11.14 -3.47
CA PRO A 492 33.75 -12.36 -2.83
C PRO A 492 35.18 -12.14 -2.35
N VAL A 493 35.38 -12.30 -1.04
CA VAL A 493 36.72 -12.37 -0.45
C VAL A 493 37.46 -13.40 -1.29
N GLN A 494 38.41 -12.94 -2.10
CA GLN A 494 39.31 -13.82 -2.82
C GLN A 494 39.85 -14.77 -1.76
N ALA A 495 39.49 -16.05 -1.87
CA ALA A 495 40.10 -17.08 -1.05
C ALA A 495 41.60 -16.90 -1.25
N GLU A 496 42.32 -16.56 -0.17
CA GLU A 496 43.77 -16.56 -0.17
C GLU A 496 44.21 -17.95 -0.61
N ALA A 497 44.59 -18.06 -1.88
CA ALA A 497 45.33 -19.19 -2.37
C ALA A 497 46.71 -19.12 -1.70
N LYS A 498 46.87 -19.91 -0.63
CA LYS A 498 48.18 -20.37 -0.21
C LYS A 498 48.62 -21.55 -1.07
#